data_AF-A0A7M3XP72-F1
#
_entry.id   AF-A0A7M3XP72-F1
#
_cell.length_a   1.000
_cell.length_b   1.000
_cell.length_c   1.000
_cell.angle_alpha   90.00
_cell.angle_beta   90.00
_cell.angle_gamma   90.00
#
_symmetry.space_group_name_H-M   'P 1'
#
loop_
_entity.id
_entity.type
_entity.pdbx_description
1 polymer ?
#
loop_
_entity_poly.entity_id
_entity_poly.type
_entity_poly.pdbx_seq_one_letter_code
_entity_poly.pdbx_strand_id
1 'polypeptide(L)' 'MPTLRKNEGTISLFLDFPHAEAMHIANGLKTESDFTEDNGVISISISSNNFSDLRAIWNSTMRGIIASEKALNAIKEAGE' A
#
# COMPACT_ATOMS: atom_id res chain seq x y z
N MET A 1 -6.62 27.78 8.83
CA MET A 1 -6.16 26.45 8.35
C MET A 1 -4.85 26.65 7.62
N PRO A 2 -3.78 25.89 7.91
CA PRO A 2 -2.58 26.00 7.07
C PRO A 2 -2.94 25.47 5.69
N THR A 3 -2.83 26.31 4.68
CA THR A 3 -3.00 25.94 3.28
C THR A 3 -1.96 24.88 2.95
N LEU A 4 -2.44 23.71 2.50
CA LEU A 4 -1.59 22.66 1.96
C LEU A 4 -0.72 23.27 0.86
N ARG A 5 0.60 23.32 1.09
CA ARG A 5 1.54 23.84 0.09
C ARG A 5 1.60 22.82 -1.04
N LYS A 6 1.01 23.17 -2.18
CA LYS A 6 1.29 22.46 -3.42
C LYS A 6 2.79 22.51 -3.67
N ASN A 7 3.36 21.36 -4.06
CA ASN A 7 4.73 21.29 -4.52
C ASN A 7 4.83 21.86 -5.94
N GLU A 8 6.04 22.24 -6.35
CA GLU A 8 6.32 22.73 -7.71
C GLU A 8 6.13 21.65 -8.80
N GLY A 9 5.93 20.40 -8.40
CA GLY A 9 5.64 19.28 -9.29
C GLY A 9 4.97 18.10 -8.57
N THR A 10 4.69 17.04 -9.33
CA THR A 10 4.19 15.78 -8.80
C THR A 10 5.30 15.05 -8.04
N ILE A 11 4.99 14.60 -6.83
CA ILE A 11 5.83 13.70 -6.06
C ILE A 11 5.27 12.30 -6.22
N SER A 12 6.13 11.35 -6.56
CA SER A 12 5.76 9.94 -6.70
C SER A 12 6.58 9.07 -5.76
N LEU A 13 5.94 8.03 -5.23
CA LEU A 13 6.59 6.98 -4.45
C LEU A 13 6.25 5.64 -5.08
N PHE A 14 7.28 4.81 -5.20
CA PHE A 14 7.19 3.46 -5.74
C PHE A 14 7.70 2.48 -4.68
N LEU A 15 6.95 1.41 -4.45
CA LEU A 15 7.36 0.32 -3.57
C LEU A 15 7.14 -0.99 -4.32
N ASP A 16 8.20 -1.75 -4.49
CA ASP A 16 8.17 -3.11 -5.01
C ASP A 16 8.70 -4.06 -3.93
N PHE A 17 7.95 -5.14 -3.66
CA PHE A 17 8.40 -6.15 -2.72
C PHE A 17 7.84 -7.53 -3.04
N PRO A 18 8.68 -8.59 -2.95
CA PRO A 18 8.22 -9.96 -3.09
C PRO A 18 7.51 -10.43 -1.81
N HIS A 19 6.48 -11.26 -1.96
CA HIS A 19 5.82 -11.93 -0.85
C HIS A 19 5.27 -13.30 -1.27
N ALA A 20 5.48 -14.33 -0.46
CA ALA A 20 5.04 -15.69 -0.77
C ALA A 20 3.52 -15.81 -0.98
N GLU A 21 2.76 -14.93 -0.32
CA GLU A 21 1.30 -14.86 -0.36
C GLU A 21 0.85 -13.53 -0.99
N ALA A 22 1.59 -13.04 -2.00
CA ALA A 22 1.37 -11.72 -2.58
C ALA A 22 -0.09 -11.48 -3.00
N MET A 23 -0.74 -12.48 -3.60
CA MET A 23 -2.14 -12.40 -4.01
C MET A 23 -3.11 -12.18 -2.83
N HIS A 24 -2.81 -12.74 -1.65
CA HIS A 24 -3.63 -12.52 -0.45
C HIS A 24 -3.49 -11.09 0.07
N ILE A 25 -2.25 -10.58 0.13
CA ILE A 25 -1.99 -9.19 0.52
C ILE A 25 -2.65 -8.23 -0.47
N ALA A 26 -2.41 -8.43 -1.77
CA ALA A 26 -3.01 -7.67 -2.87
C ALA A 26 -4.54 -7.56 -2.76
N ASN A 27 -5.24 -8.66 -2.47
CA ASN A 27 -6.69 -8.62 -2.32
C ASN A 27 -7.16 -7.76 -1.14
N GLY A 28 -6.37 -7.67 -0.07
CA GLY A 28 -6.63 -6.75 1.04
C GLY A 28 -6.39 -5.27 0.70
N LEU A 29 -5.64 -4.98 -0.37
CA LEU A 29 -5.30 -3.61 -0.82
C LEU A 29 -6.26 -3.04 -1.86
N LYS A 30 -7.15 -3.86 -2.46
CA LYS A 30 -8.09 -3.47 -3.55
C LYS A 30 -8.95 -2.24 -3.27
N THR A 31 -9.16 -1.91 -2.00
CA THR A 31 -9.98 -0.77 -1.58
C THR A 31 -9.18 0.49 -1.28
N GLU A 32 -7.84 0.42 -1.24
CA GLU A 32 -7.02 1.45 -0.60
C GLU A 32 -5.94 2.08 -1.51
N SER A 33 -5.51 1.42 -2.58
CA SER A 33 -4.41 1.92 -3.43
C SER A 33 -4.40 1.29 -4.82
N ASP A 34 -3.83 2.01 -5.80
CA ASP A 34 -3.41 1.42 -7.07
C ASP A 34 -2.17 0.56 -6.83
N PHE A 35 -2.31 -0.75 -7.02
CA PHE A 35 -1.23 -1.72 -6.93
C PHE A 35 -1.34 -2.71 -8.09
N THR A 36 -0.23 -3.37 -8.40
CA THR A 36 -0.19 -4.55 -9.26
C THR A 36 0.45 -5.69 -8.48
N GLU A 37 -0.05 -6.91 -8.72
CA GLU A 37 0.61 -8.12 -8.27
C GLU A 37 1.01 -8.91 -9.52
N ASP A 38 2.31 -9.18 -9.64
CA ASP A 38 2.86 -9.97 -10.73
C ASP A 38 3.85 -10.99 -10.17
N ASN A 39 3.53 -12.27 -10.35
CA ASN A 39 4.38 -13.40 -10.03
C ASN A 39 4.97 -13.36 -8.60
N GLY A 40 4.15 -13.05 -7.59
CA GLY A 40 4.60 -12.98 -6.21
C GLY A 40 5.26 -11.66 -5.81
N VAL A 41 5.29 -10.66 -6.68
CA VAL A 41 5.79 -9.31 -6.41
C VAL A 41 4.63 -8.34 -6.39
N ILE A 42 4.54 -7.55 -5.32
CA ILE A 42 3.58 -6.46 -5.18
C ILE A 42 4.29 -5.16 -5.54
N SER A 43 3.69 -4.42 -6.46
CA SER A 43 4.17 -3.11 -6.91
C SER A 43 3.10 -2.06 -6.63
N ILE A 44 3.50 -0.98 -5.96
CA ILE A 44 2.62 0.13 -5.60
C ILE A 44 3.21 1.40 -6.17
N SER A 45 2.38 2.17 -6.85
CA SER A 45 2.74 3.51 -7.33
C SER A 45 1.71 4.51 -6.83
N ILE A 46 2.18 5.49 -6.06
CA ILE A 46 1.35 6.59 -5.58
C ILE A 46 1.97 7.91 -6.02
N SER A 47 1.14 8.86 -6.38
CA SER A 47 1.60 10.19 -6.78
C SER A 47 0.65 11.28 -6.29
N SER A 48 1.20 12.45 -5.96
CA SER A 48 0.41 13.62 -5.59
C SER A 48 1.20 14.91 -5.78
N ASN A 49 0.48 16.01 -6.03
CA ASN A 49 1.04 17.35 -6.10
C ASN A 49 1.23 17.99 -4.71
N ASN A 50 0.88 17.28 -3.63
CA ASN A 50 1.00 17.72 -2.25
C ASN A 50 1.57 16.59 -1.39
N PHE A 51 2.66 16.89 -0.67
CA PHE A 51 3.35 15.89 0.15
C PHE A 51 2.47 15.37 1.29
N SER A 52 1.59 16.20 1.84
CA SER A 52 0.68 15.78 2.90
C SER A 52 -0.31 14.71 2.41
N ASP A 53 -0.82 14.87 1.19
CA ASP A 53 -1.74 13.90 0.58
C ASP A 53 -0.99 12.62 0.22
N LEU A 54 0.21 12.73 -0.36
CA LEU A 54 1.07 11.57 -0.63
C LEU A 54 1.33 10.76 0.64
N ARG A 55 1.68 11.43 1.74
CA ARG A 55 1.89 10.80 3.05
C ARG A 55 0.61 10.16 3.59
N ALA A 56 -0.54 10.79 3.40
CA ALA A 56 -1.82 10.24 3.85
C ALA A 56 -2.16 8.94 3.11
N ILE A 57 -1.99 8.93 1.78
CA ILE A 57 -2.15 7.76 0.92
C ILE A 57 -1.19 6.66 1.38
N TRP A 58 0.11 6.96 1.42
CA TRP A 58 1.15 6.02 1.86
C TRP A 58 0.86 5.38 3.21
N ASN A 59 0.47 6.18 4.20
CA ASN A 59 0.14 5.67 5.52
C ASN A 59 -1.09 4.75 5.51
N SER A 60 -2.06 5.00 4.63
CA SER A 60 -3.20 4.10 4.46
C SER A 60 -2.76 2.79 3.83
N THR A 61 -2.01 2.86 2.73
CA THR A 61 -1.46 1.70 2.02
C THR A 61 -0.67 0.79 2.97
N MET A 62 0.26 1.36 3.74
CA MET A 62 1.08 0.57 4.68
C MET A 62 0.25 -0.09 5.78
N ARG A 63 -0.82 0.56 6.26
CA ARG A 63 -1.75 -0.07 7.21
C ARG A 63 -2.51 -1.23 6.57
N GLY A 64 -2.95 -1.09 5.32
CA GLY A 64 -3.60 -2.17 4.56
C GLY A 64 -2.70 -3.39 4.40
N ILE A 65 -1.41 -3.16 4.07
CA ILE A 65 -0.40 -4.25 3.96
C ILE A 65 -0.28 -4.99 5.29
N ILE A 66 -0.01 -4.25 6.38
CA ILE A 66 0.17 -4.84 7.71
C ILE A 66 -1.09 -5.58 8.20
N ALA A 67 -2.28 -5.03 7.93
CA ALA A 67 -3.53 -5.67 8.29
C ALA A 67 -3.74 -6.99 7.52
N SER A 68 -3.41 -7.00 6.23
CA SER A 68 -3.50 -8.19 5.38
C SER A 68 -2.52 -9.28 5.84
N GLU A 69 -1.29 -8.91 6.19
CA GLU A 69 -0.31 -9.84 6.77
C GLU A 69 -0.80 -10.43 8.10
N LYS A 70 -1.36 -9.61 8.99
CA LYS A 70 -1.91 -10.10 10.26
C LYS A 70 -3.08 -11.05 10.06
N ALA A 71 -4.00 -10.74 9.13
CA ALA A 71 -5.12 -11.61 8.82
C ALA A 71 -4.66 -12.95 8.25
N LEU A 72 -3.68 -12.92 7.35
CA LEU A 72 -3.07 -14.11 6.77
C LEU A 72 -2.41 -14.99 7.84
N ASN A 73 -1.64 -14.39 8.76
CA ASN A 73 -1.01 -15.13 9.85
C ASN A 73 -2.05 -15.76 10.79
N ALA A 74 -3.11 -15.03 11.14
CA ALA A 74 -4.18 -15.57 11.98
C ALA A 74 -4.91 -16.76 11.32
N ILE A 75 -5.10 -16.72 9.99
CA ILE A 75 -5.68 -17.86 9.24
C ILE A 75 -4.75 -19.07 9.28
N LYS A 76 -3.44 -18.86 9.13
CA LYS A 76 -2.43 -19.94 9.20
C LYS A 76 -2.40 -20.58 10.59
N GLU A 77 -2.38 -19.77 11.64
CA GLU A 77 -2.37 -20.24 13.04
C GLU A 77 -3.68 -20.96 13.43
N ALA A 78 -4.83 -20.56 12.88
CA ALA A 78 -6.12 -21.21 13.17
C ALA A 78 -6.35 -22.53 12.40
N GLY A 79 -5.52 -22.81 11.40
CA GLY A 79 -5.56 -24.05 10.62
C GLY A 79 -4.66 -25.17 11.16
N GLU A 80 -3.86 -24.88 12.19
CA GLU A 80 -3.05 -25.84 12.97
C GLU A 80 -3.81 -26.33 14.22
#